data_AF-M3G853-F1
#
_entry.id   AF-M3G853-F1
#
_cell.length_a   1.000
_cell.length_b   1.000
_cell.length_c   1.000
_cell.angle_alpha   90.00
_cell.angle_beta   90.00
_cell.angle_gamma   90.00
#
_symmetry.space_group_name_H-M   'P 1'
#
loop_
_entity.id
_entity.type
_entity.pdbx_description
1 polymer ?
#
loop_
_entity_poly.entity_id
_entity_poly.type
_entity_poly.pdbx_seq_one_letter_code
_entity_poly.pdbx_strand_id
1 'polypeptide(L)'
;MHILDFQELFGDGHPIQGFKKVIDRLDFKDFERNYQNDETGRPAISPKKVISALFYSILIGNLSMRELCRLSKLRTELIYLLDGEELDHTFISKFRKIHEKEI
;
A
#
# COMPACT_ATOMS: atom_id res chain seq x y z
N MET A 1 16.77 15.00 13.38
CA MET A 1 15.72 14.38 12.55
C MET A 1 15.03 13.37 13.45
N HIS A 2 13.83 13.69 13.96
CA HIS A 2 13.07 12.69 14.70
C HIS A 2 12.64 11.61 13.71
N ILE A 3 13.13 10.39 13.90
CA ILE A 3 12.65 9.23 13.17
C ILE A 3 11.21 9.01 13.67
N LEU A 4 10.25 8.93 12.75
CA LEU A 4 8.87 8.62 13.10
C LEU A 4 8.82 7.19 13.65
N ASP A 5 8.54 7.05 14.95
CA ASP A 5 8.25 5.76 15.55
C ASP A 5 6.77 5.43 15.34
N PHE A 6 6.49 4.52 14.40
CA PHE A 6 5.13 4.10 14.12
C PHE A 6 4.50 3.27 15.25
N GLN A 7 5.29 2.67 16.15
CA GLN A 7 4.73 1.97 17.32
C GLN A 7 4.24 2.98 18.36
N GLU A 8 4.99 4.06 18.57
CA GLU A 8 4.54 5.17 19.44
C GLU A 8 3.28 5.83 18.85
N LEU A 9 3.27 6.06 17.53
CA LEU A 9 2.15 6.71 16.85
C LEU A 9 0.91 5.82 16.73
N PHE A 10 1.09 4.53 16.47
CA PHE A 10 0.04 3.56 16.24
C PHE A 10 0.13 2.40 17.24
N GLY A 11 0.06 2.74 18.53
CA GLY A 11 -0.01 1.72 19.60
C GLY A 11 -1.11 0.69 19.38
N ASP A 12 -1.14 -0.38 20.19
CA ASP A 12 -1.94 -1.59 19.94
C ASP A 12 -3.44 -1.37 19.72
N GLY A 13 -4.01 -0.31 20.29
CA GLY A 13 -5.42 0.05 20.14
C GLY A 13 -5.77 0.80 18.84
N HIS A 14 -4.77 1.22 18.05
CA HIS A 14 -5.03 2.00 16.85
C HIS A 14 -5.65 1.12 15.74
N PRO A 15 -6.74 1.57 15.06
CA PRO A 15 -7.44 0.77 14.05
C PRO A 15 -6.56 0.24 12.92
N ILE A 16 -5.48 0.96 12.58
CA ILE A 16 -4.52 0.54 11.55
C ILE A 16 -3.86 -0.81 11.86
N GLN A 17 -3.68 -1.16 13.13
CA GLN A 17 -3.13 -2.45 13.52
C GLN A 17 -4.11 -3.59 13.22
N GLY A 18 -5.40 -3.36 13.45
CA GLY A 18 -6.46 -4.27 13.04
C GLY A 18 -6.51 -4.45 11.52
N PHE A 19 -6.46 -3.33 10.78
CA PHE A 19 -6.40 -3.36 9.32
C PHE A 19 -5.20 -4.16 8.81
N LYS A 20 -4.00 -3.89 9.34
CA LYS A 20 -2.78 -4.60 8.96
C LYS A 20 -2.89 -6.11 9.23
N LYS A 21 -3.45 -6.51 10.38
CA LYS A 21 -3.70 -7.93 10.70
C LYS A 21 -4.67 -8.59 9.71
N VAL A 22 -5.65 -7.86 9.18
CA VAL A 22 -6.57 -8.37 8.14
C VAL A 22 -5.83 -8.55 6.81
N ILE A 23 -5.09 -7.53 6.37
CA ILE A 23 -4.24 -7.61 5.17
C ILE A 23 -3.26 -8.77 5.27
N ASP A 24 -2.60 -8.96 6.42
CA ASP A 24 -1.61 -10.02 6.64
C ASP A 24 -2.18 -11.44 6.50
N ARG A 25 -3.52 -11.60 6.51
CA ARG A 25 -4.22 -12.89 6.31
C ARG A 25 -4.63 -13.15 4.86
N LEU A 26 -4.56 -12.15 3.98
CA LEU A 26 -4.91 -12.31 2.57
C LEU A 26 -3.83 -13.09 1.83
N ASP A 27 -4.23 -13.93 0.87
CA ASP A 27 -3.29 -14.63 -0.01
C ASP A 27 -2.89 -13.73 -1.17
N PHE A 28 -1.60 -13.40 -1.25
CA PHE A 28 -1.02 -12.58 -2.32
C PHE A 28 -0.29 -13.41 -3.38
N LYS A 29 -0.29 -14.74 -3.32
CA LYS A 29 0.51 -15.59 -4.24
C LYS A 29 0.24 -15.30 -5.72
N ASP A 30 -1.03 -15.10 -6.09
CA ASP A 30 -1.39 -14.82 -7.48
C ASP A 30 -0.90 -13.43 -7.92
N PHE A 31 -0.96 -12.45 -7.03
CA PHE A 31 -0.38 -11.13 -7.27
C PHE A 31 1.13 -11.22 -7.47
N GLU A 32 1.85 -11.85 -6.54
CA GLU A 32 3.31 -11.98 -6.60
C GLU A 32 3.77 -12.76 -7.84
N ARG A 33 3.06 -13.83 -8.24
CA ARG A 33 3.40 -14.61 -9.45
C ARG A 33 3.28 -13.78 -10.72
N ASN A 34 2.25 -12.95 -10.81
CA ASN A 34 1.95 -12.12 -11.97
C ASN A 34 2.73 -10.78 -11.95
N TYR A 35 3.54 -10.57 -10.92
CA TYR A 35 4.29 -9.36 -10.66
C TYR A 35 5.79 -9.67 -10.59
N GLN A 36 6.46 -9.70 -11.74
CA GLN A 36 7.91 -9.89 -11.82
C GLN A 36 8.62 -8.54 -12.01
N ASN A 37 9.75 -8.34 -11.33
CA ASN A 37 10.64 -7.22 -11.61
C ASN A 37 11.19 -7.37 -13.04
N ASP A 38 11.06 -6.34 -13.87
CA ASP A 38 11.85 -6.26 -15.11
C ASP A 38 13.34 -6.26 -14.72
N GLU A 39 14.20 -6.87 -15.55
CA GLU A 39 15.65 -7.06 -15.29
C GLU A 39 16.44 -5.74 -15.05
N THR A 40 15.80 -4.58 -15.21
CA THR A 40 16.40 -3.25 -15.03
C THR A 40 15.62 -2.40 -14.01
N GLY A 41 16.16 -2.18 -12.81
CA GLY A 41 15.74 -1.06 -11.93
C GLY A 41 15.57 -1.34 -10.43
N ARG A 42 15.02 -0.33 -9.72
CA ARG A 42 14.60 -0.40 -8.31
C ARG A 42 13.59 -1.53 -8.12
N PRO A 43 13.67 -2.30 -7.01
CA PRO A 43 12.69 -3.34 -6.72
C PRO A 43 11.29 -2.73 -6.70
N ALA A 44 10.36 -3.39 -7.37
CA ALA A 44 8.99 -2.94 -7.48
C ALA A 44 8.28 -3.07 -6.13
N ILE A 45 7.41 -2.11 -5.81
CA ILE A 45 6.66 -2.08 -4.54
C ILE A 45 5.84 -3.36 -4.43
N SER A 46 5.97 -4.09 -3.32
CA SER A 46 5.29 -5.39 -3.16
C SER A 46 3.77 -5.25 -3.37
N PRO A 47 3.11 -6.17 -4.10
CA PRO A 47 1.68 -6.16 -4.30
C PRO A 47 0.86 -5.99 -3.01
N LYS A 48 1.29 -6.62 -1.92
CA LYS A 48 0.68 -6.47 -0.61
C LYS A 48 0.60 -5.01 -0.14
N LYS A 49 1.68 -4.23 -0.29
CA LYS A 49 1.70 -2.80 0.07
C LYS A 49 0.75 -1.97 -0.81
N VAL A 50 0.74 -2.25 -2.11
CA VAL A 50 -0.13 -1.56 -3.06
C VAL A 50 -1.60 -1.82 -2.74
N ILE A 51 -1.98 -3.07 -2.50
CA ILE A 51 -3.33 -3.47 -2.11
C ILE A 51 -3.71 -2.89 -0.74
N SER A 52 -2.78 -2.90 0.23
CA SER A 52 -2.99 -2.27 1.54
C SER A 52 -3.36 -0.80 1.40
N ALA A 53 -2.60 -0.05 0.60
CA ALA A 53 -2.85 1.36 0.37
C ALA A 53 -4.17 1.61 -0.38
N LEU A 54 -4.49 0.78 -1.37
CA LEU A 54 -5.77 0.85 -2.11
C LEU A 54 -6.97 0.63 -1.20
N PHE A 55 -6.97 -0.47 -0.44
CA PHE A 55 -8.08 -0.81 0.46
C PHE A 55 -8.19 0.19 1.61
N TYR A 56 -7.08 0.65 2.16
CA TYR A 56 -7.12 1.70 3.17
C TYR A 56 -7.68 3.00 2.60
N SER A 57 -7.34 3.35 1.35
CA SER A 57 -7.90 4.52 0.67
C SER A 57 -9.43 4.44 0.56
N ILE A 58 -9.94 3.27 0.14
CA ILE A 58 -11.38 3.01 0.05
C ILE A 58 -12.03 3.12 1.44
N LEU A 59 -11.40 2.53 2.47
CA LEU A 59 -11.89 2.57 3.85
C LEU A 59 -12.06 4.00 4.38
N ILE A 60 -11.16 4.92 4.02
CA ILE A 60 -11.26 6.33 4.39
C ILE A 60 -12.09 7.17 3.40
N GLY A 61 -12.78 6.53 2.46
CA GLY A 61 -13.68 7.17 1.50
C GLY A 61 -13.00 7.80 0.27
N ASN A 62 -11.72 7.50 0.02
CA ASN A 62 -11.01 7.99 -1.17
C ASN A 62 -10.96 6.95 -2.29
N LEU A 63 -11.57 7.26 -3.42
CA LEU A 63 -11.55 6.44 -4.65
C LEU A 63 -10.61 7.01 -5.73
N SER A 64 -10.05 8.21 -5.52
CA SER A 64 -9.17 8.86 -6.50
C SER A 64 -7.73 8.38 -6.37
N MET A 65 -7.15 7.87 -7.45
CA MET A 65 -5.76 7.39 -7.47
C MET A 65 -4.74 8.53 -7.36
N ARG A 66 -5.07 9.70 -7.93
CA ARG A 66 -4.25 10.90 -7.76
C ARG A 66 -4.23 11.34 -6.31
N GLU A 67 -5.38 11.26 -5.66
CA GLU A 67 -5.48 11.58 -4.25
C GLU A 67 -4.80 10.53 -3.38
N LEU A 68 -4.88 9.24 -3.71
CA LEU A 68 -4.12 8.19 -3.01
C LEU A 68 -2.61 8.47 -3.09
N CYS A 69 -2.10 8.83 -4.27
CA CYS A 69 -0.71 9.24 -4.45
C CYS A 69 -0.35 10.43 -3.54
N ARG A 70 -1.21 11.47 -3.47
CA ARG A 70 -1.01 12.61 -2.56
C ARG A 70 -1.03 12.19 -1.09
N LEU A 71 -2.02 11.40 -0.68
CA LEU A 71 -2.21 10.94 0.70
C LEU A 71 -1.09 9.98 1.13
N SER A 72 -0.50 9.22 0.21
CA SER A 72 0.65 8.34 0.52
C SER A 72 1.86 9.09 1.06
N LYS A 73 1.95 10.40 0.80
CA LYS A 73 3.04 11.28 1.27
C LYS A 73 2.68 12.08 2.53
N LEU A 74 1.41 12.11 2.92
CA LEU A 74 0.89 13.05 3.92
C LEU A 74 0.17 12.37 5.08
N ARG A 75 -0.50 11.24 4.83
CA ARG A 75 -1.20 10.49 5.89
C ARG A 75 -0.28 9.43 6.45
N THR A 76 -0.03 9.53 7.75
CA THR A 76 0.94 8.69 8.41
C THR A 76 0.57 7.21 8.38
N GLU A 77 -0.72 6.87 8.33
CA GLU A 77 -1.17 5.49 8.20
C GLU A 77 -0.81 4.89 6.83
N LEU A 78 -0.91 5.68 5.76
CA LEU A 78 -0.48 5.24 4.43
C LEU A 78 1.04 5.15 4.33
N ILE A 79 1.76 6.11 4.92
CA ILE A 79 3.22 6.05 5.00
C ILE A 79 3.66 4.79 5.74
N TYR A 80 2.99 4.45 6.85
CA TYR A 80 3.22 3.21 7.60
C TYR A 80 2.92 1.95 6.78
N LEU A 81 1.77 1.89 6.09
CA LEU A 81 1.42 0.73 5.27
C LEU A 81 2.36 0.52 4.07
N LEU A 82 3.02 1.59 3.61
CA LEU A 82 3.95 1.57 2.48
C LEU A 82 5.42 1.45 2.93
N ASP A 83 5.71 1.44 4.23
CA ASP A 83 7.05 1.60 4.80
C ASP A 83 7.81 2.82 4.21
N GLY A 84 7.09 3.91 3.95
CA GLY A 84 7.63 5.14 3.36
C GLY A 84 7.86 5.10 1.84
N GLU A 85 7.49 4.02 1.15
CA GLU A 85 7.54 3.98 -0.32
C GLU A 85 6.47 4.91 -0.93
N GLU A 86 6.87 5.71 -1.91
CA GLU A 86 5.93 6.61 -2.59
C GLU A 86 5.22 5.89 -3.73
N LEU A 87 3.88 5.98 -3.74
CA LEU A 87 3.10 5.48 -4.86
C LEU A 87 3.09 6.52 -5.99
N ASP A 88 3.29 6.07 -7.22
CA ASP A 88 2.97 6.85 -8.41
C ASP A 88 1.62 6.44 -9.02
N HIS A 89 0.86 7.41 -9.52
CA HIS A 89 -0.45 7.17 -10.11
C HIS A 89 -0.39 6.35 -11.41
N THR A 90 0.66 6.48 -12.22
CA THR A 90 0.82 5.65 -13.43
C THR A 90 1.13 4.21 -13.06
N PHE A 91 1.95 4.03 -12.02
CA PHE A 91 2.24 2.74 -11.42
C PHE A 91 0.96 2.05 -10.90
N ILE A 92 0.15 2.72 -10.07
CA ILE A 92 -1.10 2.15 -9.55
C ILE A 92 -2.05 1.77 -10.69
N SER A 93 -2.14 2.60 -11.73
CA SER A 93 -2.99 2.32 -12.91
C SER A 93 -2.54 1.06 -13.65
N LYS A 94 -1.21 0.89 -13.86
CA LYS A 94 -0.66 -0.34 -14.46
C LYS A 94 -0.90 -1.56 -13.58
N PHE A 95 -0.64 -1.45 -12.29
CA PHE A 95 -0.85 -2.52 -11.31
C PHE A 95 -2.29 -3.04 -11.36
N ARG A 96 -3.28 -2.15 -11.34
CA ARG A 96 -4.71 -2.53 -11.41
C ARG A 96 -5.09 -3.22 -12.72
N LYS A 97 -4.45 -2.86 -13.83
CA LYS A 97 -4.70 -3.52 -15.14
C LYS A 97 -4.10 -4.90 -15.20
N ILE A 98 -2.91 -5.09 -14.63
CA ILE A 98 -2.25 -6.41 -14.56
C ILE A 98 -3.04 -7.35 -13.66
N HIS A 99 -3.56 -6.83 -12.54
CA HIS A 99 -4.26 -7.60 -11.51
C HIS A 99 -5.78 -7.45 -11.52
N GLU A 100 -6.39 -7.22 -12.70
CA GLU A 100 -7.84 -7.00 -12.82
C GLU A 100 -8.67 -8.21 -12.33
N LYS A 101 -8.11 -9.42 -12.35
CA LYS A 101 -8.81 -10.64 -11.92
C LYS A 101 -8.68 -10.90 -10.43
N GLU A 102 -7.68 -10.31 -9.78
CA GLU A 102 -7.33 -10.52 -8.39
C GLU A 102 -7.86 -9.41 -7.46
N ILE A 103 -8.20 -8.22 -8.01
CA ILE A 103 -8.80 -7.07 -7.31
C ILE A 103 -10.32 -7.04 -7.47
#